data_AF-A0A2I0V8U8-F1
#
_entry.id   AF-A0A2I0V8U8-F1
#
_cell.length_a   1.000
_cell.length_b   1.000
_cell.length_c   1.000
_cell.angle_alpha   90.00
_cell.angle_beta   90.00
_cell.angle_gamma   90.00
#
_symmetry.space_group_name_H-M   'P 1'
#
loop_
_entity.id
_entity.type
_entity.pdbx_description
1 polymer ?
#
loop_
_entity_poly.entity_id
_entity_poly.type
_entity_poly.pdbx_seq_one_letter_code
_entity_poly.pdbx_strand_id
1 'polypeptide(L)' 'MLWEEIDIVVNVARTTKFYEKYDVSLNINTLGAKHVLEFAKQCIKVQMLLHVSTG' A
#
# COMPACT_ATOMS: atom_id res chain seq x y z
N MET A 1 -7.47 12.27 -14.45
CA MET A 1 -7.27 10.85 -14.07
C MET A 1 -7.32 10.73 -12.55
N LEU A 2 -7.65 9.57 -11.98
CA LEU A 2 -7.92 9.41 -10.53
C LEU A 2 -6.81 10.03 -9.63
N TRP A 3 -5.55 9.92 -10.01
CA TRP A 3 -4.39 10.37 -9.24
C TRP A 3 -4.10 11.89 -9.28
N GLU A 4 -4.79 12.67 -10.11
CA GLU A 4 -4.56 14.12 -10.22
C GLU A 4 -5.14 14.93 -9.05
N GLU A 5 -6.06 14.33 -8.29
CA GLU A 5 -6.83 14.97 -7.22
C GLU A 5 -6.62 14.29 -5.85
N ILE A 6 -5.67 13.37 -5.73
CA ILE A 6 -5.42 12.67 -4.47
C ILE A 6 -4.40 13.44 -3.63
N ASP A 7 -4.87 13.96 -2.50
CA ASP A 7 -4.01 14.58 -1.48
C ASP A 7 -3.46 13.56 -0.46
N ILE A 8 -4.20 12.48 -0.17
CA ILE A 8 -3.82 11.52 0.88
C ILE A 8 -4.07 10.08 0.40
N VAL A 9 -3.08 9.21 0.62
CA VAL A 9 -3.20 7.76 0.42
C VAL A 9 -3.08 7.05 1.76
N VAL A 10 -4.04 6.18 2.09
CA VAL A 10 -4.02 5.36 3.31
C VAL A 10 -4.01 3.89 2.92
N ASN A 11 -2.90 3.21 3.19
CA ASN A 11 -2.74 1.78 2.91
C ASN A 11 -2.95 0.93 4.17
N VAL A 12 -4.12 0.30 4.25
CA VAL A 12 -4.52 -0.65 5.31
C VAL A 12 -4.67 -2.08 4.76
N ALA A 13 -4.57 -2.27 3.44
CA ALA A 13 -4.75 -3.56 2.81
C ALA A 13 -3.57 -4.49 3.13
N ARG A 14 -3.85 -5.59 3.83
CA ARG A 14 -2.90 -6.66 4.15
C ARG A 14 -3.64 -7.97 4.37
N THR A 15 -2.90 -9.07 4.33
CA THR A 15 -3.30 -10.34 4.94
C THR A 15 -2.76 -10.42 6.37
N THR A 16 -3.61 -10.87 7.30
CA THR A 16 -3.26 -11.08 8.73
C THR A 16 -3.25 -12.57 9.09
N LYS A 17 -3.21 -13.46 8.09
CA LYS A 17 -3.22 -14.92 8.31
C LYS A 17 -1.84 -15.41 8.73
N PHE A 18 -1.75 -16.08 9.87
CA PHE A 18 -0.50 -16.64 10.38
C PHE A 18 0.00 -17.87 9.60
N TYR A 19 -0.91 -18.67 9.07
CA TYR A 19 -0.58 -19.90 8.34
C TYR A 19 -0.89 -19.75 6.84
N GLU A 20 -0.32 -18.72 6.23
CA GLU A 20 -0.40 -18.48 4.80
C GLU A 20 0.91 -18.87 4.12
N LYS A 21 0.82 -19.28 2.84
CA LYS A 21 2.04 -19.53 2.07
C LYS A 21 2.86 -18.25 1.96
N TYR A 22 4.17 -18.40 2.12
CA TYR A 22 5.11 -17.27 2.19
C TYR A 22 5.08 -16.39 0.93
N ASP A 23 4.96 -16.99 -0.26
CA ASP A 23 4.85 -16.26 -1.52
C ASP A 23 3.59 -15.39 -1.59
N VAL A 24 2.46 -15.91 -1.12
CA VAL A 24 1.19 -15.16 -1.05
C VAL A 24 1.31 -14.00 -0.06
N SER A 25 1.81 -14.26 1.15
CA SER A 25 1.93 -13.21 2.17
C SER A 25 2.97 -12.15 1.79
N LEU A 26 4.08 -12.54 1.16
CA LEU A 26 5.09 -11.62 0.61
C LEU A 26 4.50 -10.74 -0.51
N ASN A 27 3.75 -11.35 -1.44
CA ASN A 27 3.10 -10.61 -2.52
C ASN A 27 2.12 -9.56 -1.99
N ILE A 28 1.33 -9.90 -0.97
CA ILE A 28 0.31 -8.98 -0.44
C ILE A 28 0.93 -7.94 0.50
N ASN A 29 1.65 -8.39 1.53
CA ASN A 29 2.09 -7.50 2.63
C ASN A 29 3.31 -6.67 2.27
N THR A 30 4.17 -7.15 1.36
CA THR A 30 5.39 -6.43 0.96
C THR A 30 5.23 -5.80 -0.41
N LEU A 31 4.95 -6.61 -1.45
CA LEU A 31 4.86 -6.08 -2.80
C LEU A 31 3.60 -5.25 -3.01
N GLY A 32 2.48 -5.59 -2.36
CA GLY A 32 1.28 -4.76 -2.35
C GLY A 32 1.53 -3.37 -1.78
N ALA A 33 2.21 -3.27 -0.63
CA ALA A 33 2.59 -1.98 -0.05
C ALA A 33 3.52 -1.18 -0.98
N LYS A 34 4.48 -1.85 -1.63
CA LYS A 34 5.34 -1.24 -2.65
C LYS A 34 4.51 -0.68 -3.82
N HIS A 35 3.55 -1.43 -4.35
CA HIS A 35 2.71 -0.97 -5.46
C HIS A 35 1.87 0.26 -5.08
N VAL A 36 1.33 0.31 -3.85
CA VAL A 36 0.60 1.49 -3.36
C VAL A 36 1.53 2.70 -3.24
N LEU A 37 2.78 2.50 -2.81
CA LEU A 37 3.79 3.57 -2.80
C LEU A 37 4.09 4.07 -4.22
N GLU A 38 4.27 3.17 -5.20
CA GLU A 38 4.51 3.58 -6.59
C GLU A 38 3.31 4.31 -7.20
N PHE A 39 2.09 3.91 -6.85
CA PHE A 39 0.88 4.67 -7.21
C PHE A 39 0.88 6.06 -6.56
N ALA A 40 1.16 6.16 -5.26
CA ALA A 40 1.20 7.43 -4.54
C ALA A 40 2.21 8.39 -5.16
N LYS A 41 3.36 7.91 -5.64
CA LYS A 41 4.34 8.73 -6.37
C LYS A 41 3.83 9.32 -7.69
N GLN A 42 2.80 8.75 -8.29
CA GLN A 42 2.14 9.29 -9.49
C GLN A 42 1.10 10.37 -9.16
N CYS A 43 0.67 10.46 -7.90
CA CYS A 43 -0.31 11.45 -7.46
C CYS A 43 0.36 12.83 -7.29
N ILE A 44 0.14 13.73 -8.24
CA ILE A 44 0.81 15.05 -8.29
C ILE A 44 0.53 15.96 -7.08
N LYS A 45 -0.58 15.72 -6.36
CA LYS A 45 -0.99 16.49 -5.18
C LYS A 45 -0.76 15.76 -3.86
N VAL A 46 -0.17 14.56 -3.87
CA VAL A 46 -0.07 13.76 -2.66
C VAL A 46 0.78 14.48 -1.60
N GLN A 47 0.20 14.63 -0.42
CA GLN A 47 0.82 15.23 0.75
C GLN A 47 1.29 14.16 1.73
N MET A 48 0.58 13.03 1.78
CA MET A 48 0.86 11.95 2.73
C MET A 48 0.50 10.58 2.16
N LEU A 49 1.40 9.62 2.39
CA LEU A 49 1.10 8.20 2.35
C LEU A 49 1.21 7.64 3.78
N LEU A 50 0.10 7.14 4.32
CA LEU A 50 0.07 6.43 5.60
C LEU A 50 0.00 4.93 5.36
N HIS A 51 1.05 4.20 5.70
CA HIS A 51 1.05 2.73 5.70
C HIS A 51 0.87 2.21 7.12
N VAL A 52 -0.19 1.43 7.35
CA VAL A 52 -0.46 0.83 8.65
C VAL A 52 0.25 -0.52 8.74
N SER A 53 1.26 -0.59 9.60
CA SER A 53 2.00 -1.81 9.91
C SER A 53 1.68 -2.32 11.33
N THR A 54 2.22 -3.49 11.68
CA THR A 54 2.21 -4.04 13.04
C THR A 54 3.64 -4.31 13.48
N GLY A 55 3.93 -4.09 14.76
CA GLY A 55 5.15 -4.57 15.43
C GLY A 55 4.96 -5.95 16.02
#